data_AF-X1UTF7-F1
#
_entry.id   AF-X1UTF7-F1
#
_cell.length_a   1.000
_cell.length_b   1.000
_cell.length_c   1.000
_cell.angle_alpha   90.00
_cell.angle_beta   90.00
_cell.angle_gamma   90.00
#
_symmetry.space_group_name_H-M   'P 1'
#
loop_
_entity.id
_entity.type
_entity.pdbx_description
1 polymer ?
#
loop_
_entity_poly.entity_id
_entity_poly.type
_entity_poly.pdbx_seq_one_letter_code
_entity_poly.pdbx_strand_id
1 'polypeptide(L)'
;IIYSLDQEWCQRDPYGLPDEEALFLSWTGFADQVKHHTRYIFLRLKEEKEFPYDSDIIPVSKMLDHLSDELSKLEEENLLTMIGVGSKIFRTRIHDKSVRLSHATEIGTVPLKSAKYSNRMSPAGIPMFYGSLDPQTALEETVDDSDIGVGKIASIGTFNVIKQMEVLDLTKLHEIPSIFDTNRGYLRSSLIFLRNFEEEISKPINKDGAEHIEYVPTQVFTEYIRHLYRDQSGNGLDGILYRSSKHKGGVCCVLFIENEHCCDHYQSQTNATQNTDS
;
A
#
# COMPACT_ATOMS: atom_id res chain seq x y z
N ILE A 1 -40.12 35.72 17.64
CA ILE A 1 -38.87 35.10 18.12
C ILE A 1 -38.51 34.03 17.10
N ILE A 2 -37.67 34.39 16.13
CA ILE A 2 -37.10 33.43 15.18
C ILE A 2 -35.69 33.20 15.72
N TYR A 3 -35.46 32.06 16.35
CA TYR A 3 -34.10 31.62 16.66
C TYR A 3 -33.47 31.18 15.34
N SER A 4 -32.73 32.09 14.71
CA SER A 4 -31.66 31.72 13.79
C SER A 4 -30.66 30.90 14.61
N LEU A 5 -30.64 29.59 14.43
CA LEU A 5 -29.46 28.81 14.80
C LEU A 5 -28.40 29.13 13.73
N ASP A 6 -27.70 30.23 13.93
CA ASP A 6 -26.41 30.47 13.27
C ASP A 6 -25.49 29.35 13.73
N GLN A 7 -25.43 28.26 12.96
CA GLN A 7 -24.28 27.38 12.99
C GLN A 7 -23.15 28.12 12.26
N GLU A 8 -22.48 28.98 13.02
CA GLU A 8 -21.23 29.59 12.54
C GLU A 8 -20.23 28.46 12.27
N TRP A 9 -19.90 28.26 10.99
CA TRP A 9 -18.88 27.33 10.54
C TRP A 9 -17.51 27.89 10.90
N CYS A 10 -17.07 27.67 12.14
CA CYS A 10 -15.72 27.95 12.59
C CYS A 10 -14.99 26.65 12.93
N GLN A 11 -13.66 26.63 12.75
CA GLN A 11 -12.84 25.53 13.24
C GLN A 11 -13.05 25.39 14.75
N ARG A 12 -13.25 24.14 15.20
CA ARG A 12 -13.56 23.83 16.61
C ARG A 12 -12.48 24.34 17.57
N ASP A 13 -11.23 24.38 17.11
CA ASP A 13 -10.13 25.09 17.74
C ASP A 13 -9.35 25.88 16.68
N PRO A 14 -9.51 27.22 16.60
CA PRO A 14 -8.81 28.04 15.63
C PRO A 14 -7.31 28.25 15.95
N TYR A 15 -6.85 27.82 17.13
CA TYR A 15 -5.45 27.89 17.54
C TYR A 15 -4.75 26.52 17.53
N GLY A 16 -5.52 25.43 17.39
CA GLY A 16 -5.02 24.07 17.20
C GLY A 16 -4.57 23.81 15.76
N LEU A 17 -3.83 22.73 15.57
CA LEU A 17 -3.45 22.27 14.23
C LEU A 17 -4.69 21.73 13.48
N PRO A 18 -4.88 22.04 12.19
CA PRO A 18 -5.87 21.36 11.38
C PRO A 18 -5.67 19.84 11.41
N ASP A 19 -6.74 19.07 11.50
CA ASP A 19 -6.69 17.59 11.61
C ASP A 19 -5.80 16.95 10.53
N GLU A 20 -5.88 17.43 9.28
CA GLU A 20 -5.06 16.93 8.18
C GLU A 20 -3.54 17.19 8.37
N GLU A 21 -3.20 18.31 9.00
CA GLU A 21 -1.81 18.72 9.28
C GLU A 21 -1.27 17.95 10.49
N ALA A 22 -2.07 17.82 11.53
CA ALA A 22 -1.78 16.98 12.68
C ALA A 22 -1.51 15.52 12.27
N LEU A 23 -2.35 14.93 11.41
CA LEU A 23 -2.16 13.59 10.85
C LEU A 23 -0.84 13.48 10.07
N PHE A 24 -0.52 14.46 9.23
CA PHE A 24 0.69 14.45 8.42
C PHE A 24 1.97 14.61 9.25
N LEU A 25 1.97 15.50 10.24
CA LEU A 25 3.07 15.68 11.19
C LEU A 25 3.27 14.41 12.03
N SER A 26 2.18 13.80 12.48
CA SER A 26 2.23 12.53 13.22
C SER A 26 2.81 11.39 12.38
N TRP A 27 2.42 11.28 11.10
CA TRP A 27 3.02 10.33 10.16
C TRP A 27 4.52 10.58 9.96
N THR A 28 4.92 11.86 9.86
CA THR A 28 6.33 12.24 9.73
C THR A 28 7.14 11.84 10.97
N GLY A 29 6.61 12.08 12.17
CA GLY A 29 7.21 11.64 13.43
C GLY A 29 7.29 10.11 13.55
N PHE A 30 6.24 9.40 13.14
CA PHE A 30 6.27 7.94 13.04
C PHE A 30 7.36 7.45 12.08
N ALA A 31 7.45 8.06 10.89
CA ALA A 31 8.44 7.70 9.89
C ALA A 31 9.87 7.92 10.41
N ASP A 32 10.14 9.05 11.06
CA ASP A 32 11.43 9.33 11.70
C ASP A 32 11.76 8.31 12.79
N GLN A 33 10.79 8.00 13.67
CA GLN A 33 10.96 7.00 14.73
C GLN A 33 11.37 5.64 14.17
N VAL A 34 10.67 5.13 13.15
CA VAL A 34 11.00 3.81 12.60
C VAL A 34 12.26 3.84 11.73
N LYS A 35 12.60 4.96 11.10
CA LYS A 35 13.85 5.07 10.33
C LYS A 35 15.07 5.08 11.25
N HIS A 36 15.03 5.87 12.34
CA HIS A 36 16.24 6.29 13.05
C HIS A 36 16.30 5.90 14.53
N HIS A 37 15.18 5.50 15.14
CA HIS A 37 15.12 5.26 16.59
C HIS A 37 14.70 3.84 16.97
N THR A 38 13.45 3.45 16.68
CA THR A 38 12.87 2.17 17.12
C THR A 38 12.00 1.54 16.04
N ARG A 39 12.44 0.39 15.50
CA ARG A 39 11.76 -0.32 14.39
C ARG A 39 10.76 -1.39 14.82
N TYR A 40 11.09 -2.17 15.84
CA TYR A 40 10.35 -3.41 16.13
C TYR A 40 9.45 -3.32 17.36
N ILE A 41 9.78 -2.42 18.28
CA ILE A 41 9.11 -2.32 19.58
C ILE A 41 8.36 -0.99 19.75
N PHE A 42 8.19 -0.20 18.68
CA PHE A 42 7.53 1.11 18.75
C PHE A 42 6.08 1.01 19.26
N LEU A 43 5.37 -0.07 18.92
CA LEU A 43 4.02 -0.40 19.44
C LEU A 43 3.97 -0.58 20.97
N ARG A 44 5.12 -0.83 21.61
CA ARG A 44 5.24 -1.04 23.06
C ARG A 44 5.96 0.09 23.78
N LEU A 45 6.38 1.14 23.05
CA LEU A 45 6.90 2.32 23.72
C LEU A 45 5.79 2.88 24.59
N LYS A 46 6.05 2.95 25.89
CA LYS A 46 5.18 3.69 26.79
C LYS A 46 5.21 5.13 26.32
N GLU A 47 4.06 5.77 26.33
CA GLU A 47 3.94 7.21 26.19
C GLU A 47 4.84 7.85 27.26
N GLU A 48 6.08 8.17 26.90
CA GLU A 48 6.80 9.19 27.64
C GLU A 48 5.92 10.41 27.52
N LYS A 49 5.63 11.07 28.66
CA LYS A 49 4.72 12.22 28.70
C LYS A 49 5.24 13.28 27.73
N GLU A 50 4.77 13.23 26.50
CA GLU A 50 4.97 14.26 25.51
C GLU A 50 4.41 15.54 26.13
N PHE A 51 5.17 16.62 25.94
CA PHE A 51 4.94 17.88 26.63
C PHE A 51 3.47 18.31 26.45
N PRO A 52 2.83 18.91 27.46
CA PRO A 52 1.39 19.27 27.45
C PRO A 52 1.00 20.34 26.42
N TYR A 53 1.88 20.66 25.47
CA TYR A 53 1.69 21.64 24.39
C TYR A 53 1.43 21.00 23.02
N ASP A 54 1.45 19.67 22.91
CA ASP A 54 1.28 18.96 21.63
C ASP A 54 0.09 17.99 21.67
N SER A 55 -1.08 18.48 22.13
CA SER A 55 -2.29 17.65 22.25
C SER A 55 -2.81 17.08 20.92
N ASP A 56 -2.37 17.68 19.82
CA ASP A 56 -2.91 17.41 18.49
C ASP A 56 -2.10 16.32 17.76
N ILE A 57 -0.90 15.98 18.25
CA ILE A 57 -0.04 14.96 17.66
C ILE A 57 -0.42 13.57 18.16
N ILE A 58 -0.53 12.64 17.23
CA ILE A 58 -0.82 11.23 17.50
C ILE A 58 0.48 10.56 17.97
N PRO A 59 0.47 9.89 19.14
CA PRO A 59 1.62 9.14 19.59
C PRO A 59 2.06 8.09 18.57
N VAL A 60 3.37 7.91 18.40
CA VAL A 60 3.93 6.99 17.39
C VAL A 60 3.40 5.56 17.51
N SER A 61 3.17 5.10 18.74
CA SER A 61 2.62 3.76 19.02
C SER A 61 1.18 3.59 18.54
N LYS A 62 0.46 4.70 18.28
CA LYS A 62 -0.94 4.77 17.86
C LYS A 62 -1.14 5.20 16.42
N MET A 63 -0.10 5.69 15.75
CA MET A 63 -0.21 6.21 14.39
C MET A 63 -0.85 5.23 13.40
N LEU A 64 -0.48 3.94 13.44
CA LEU A 64 -1.04 2.94 12.52
C LEU A 64 -2.50 2.57 12.86
N ASP A 65 -2.87 2.57 14.14
CA ASP A 65 -4.26 2.38 14.57
C ASP A 65 -5.12 3.55 14.07
N HIS A 66 -4.65 4.79 14.22
CA HIS A 66 -5.33 5.97 13.69
C HIS A 66 -5.42 5.95 12.16
N LEU A 67 -4.35 5.56 11.47
CA LEU A 67 -4.39 5.39 10.02
C LEU A 67 -5.44 4.36 9.61
N SER A 68 -5.56 3.26 10.35
CA SER A 68 -6.63 2.27 10.16
C SER A 68 -8.01 2.91 10.25
N ASP A 69 -8.25 3.72 11.28
CA ASP A 69 -9.52 4.42 11.47
C ASP A 69 -9.81 5.39 10.30
N GLU A 70 -8.80 6.10 9.81
CA GLU A 70 -8.94 6.97 8.63
C GLU A 70 -9.27 6.18 7.35
N LEU A 71 -8.64 5.02 7.14
CA LEU A 71 -8.95 4.15 6.00
C LEU A 71 -10.37 3.60 6.11
N SER A 72 -10.81 3.16 7.30
CA SER A 72 -12.15 2.62 7.53
C SER A 72 -13.27 3.65 7.28
N LYS A 73 -13.04 4.94 7.56
CA LYS A 73 -13.96 6.04 7.20
C LYS A 73 -14.11 6.18 5.69
N LEU A 74 -13.07 5.84 4.93
CA LEU A 74 -12.98 6.02 3.49
C LEU A 74 -13.36 4.78 2.68
N GLU A 75 -13.71 3.66 3.32
CA GLU A 75 -14.19 2.47 2.60
C GLU A 75 -15.44 2.75 1.77
N GLU A 76 -16.36 3.58 2.27
CA GLU A 76 -17.55 4.03 1.54
C GLU A 76 -17.22 4.94 0.34
N GLU A 77 -16.00 5.48 0.31
CA GLU A 77 -15.45 6.27 -0.80
C GLU A 77 -14.60 5.38 -1.73
N ASN A 78 -15.03 4.15 -1.99
CA ASN A 78 -14.39 3.20 -2.93
C ASN A 78 -12.87 3.03 -2.77
N LEU A 79 -12.38 3.15 -1.54
CA LEU A 79 -10.96 2.98 -1.23
C LEU A 79 -10.51 1.52 -1.39
N LEU A 80 -11.43 0.57 -1.25
CA LEU A 80 -11.18 -0.85 -1.51
C LEU A 80 -11.59 -1.20 -2.95
N THR A 81 -10.75 -1.97 -3.63
CA THR A 81 -10.99 -2.39 -5.01
C THR A 81 -10.95 -3.90 -5.13
N MET A 82 -11.93 -4.44 -5.85
CA MET A 82 -11.93 -5.86 -6.22
C MET A 82 -11.17 -6.08 -7.52
N ILE A 83 -10.05 -6.81 -7.47
CA ILE A 83 -9.40 -7.35 -8.66
C ILE A 83 -10.12 -8.67 -9.00
N GLY A 84 -10.96 -8.59 -10.02
CA GLY A 84 -11.78 -9.72 -10.48
C GLY A 84 -10.98 -10.84 -11.16
N VAL A 85 -11.61 -12.02 -11.21
CA VAL A 85 -11.08 -13.17 -11.97
C VAL A 85 -10.96 -12.80 -13.45
N GLY A 86 -9.83 -13.15 -14.07
CA GLY A 86 -9.49 -12.82 -15.45
C GLY A 86 -8.80 -11.47 -15.63
N SER A 87 -8.71 -10.63 -14.59
CA SER A 87 -7.87 -9.43 -14.63
C SER A 87 -6.41 -9.81 -14.87
N LYS A 88 -5.71 -8.98 -15.63
CA LYS A 88 -4.30 -9.19 -15.98
C LYS A 88 -3.41 -8.31 -15.11
N ILE A 89 -2.34 -8.91 -14.61
CA ILE A 89 -1.29 -8.23 -13.86
C ILE A 89 0.04 -8.53 -14.53
N PHE A 90 0.84 -7.50 -14.74
CA PHE A 90 2.10 -7.59 -15.47
C PHE A 90 3.26 -7.49 -14.50
N ARG A 91 4.29 -8.31 -14.71
CA ARG A 91 5.52 -8.25 -13.92
C ARG A 91 6.72 -8.41 -14.83
N THR A 92 7.66 -7.49 -14.70
CA THR A 92 8.92 -7.54 -15.44
C THR A 92 10.02 -8.16 -14.58
N ARG A 93 10.88 -8.95 -15.23
CA ARG A 93 12.14 -9.45 -14.66
C ARG A 93 13.29 -9.13 -15.57
N ILE A 94 14.36 -8.60 -15.00
CA ILE A 94 15.64 -8.42 -15.66
C ILE A 94 16.53 -9.61 -15.32
N HIS A 95 17.13 -10.19 -16.34
CA HIS A 95 18.02 -11.34 -16.20
C HIS A 95 19.08 -11.35 -17.30
N ASP A 96 20.09 -12.19 -17.15
CA ASP A 96 21.09 -12.41 -18.19
C ASP A 96 20.46 -13.04 -19.43
N LYS A 97 20.96 -12.67 -20.61
CA LYS A 97 20.49 -13.20 -21.90
C LYS A 97 20.63 -14.72 -22.02
N SER A 98 21.53 -15.34 -21.25
CA SER A 98 21.69 -16.80 -21.19
C SER A 98 20.61 -17.50 -20.37
N VAL A 99 19.88 -16.77 -19.52
CA VAL A 99 18.79 -17.31 -18.71
C VAL A 99 17.50 -17.21 -19.49
N ARG A 100 16.73 -18.29 -19.51
CA ARG A 100 15.37 -18.32 -20.05
C ARG A 100 14.40 -18.55 -18.89
N LEU A 101 13.46 -17.64 -18.72
CA LEU A 101 12.36 -17.78 -17.77
C LEU A 101 11.17 -18.36 -18.53
N SER A 102 10.66 -19.50 -18.09
CA SER A 102 9.55 -20.23 -18.71
C SER A 102 8.40 -20.54 -17.77
N HIS A 103 8.59 -20.39 -16.46
CA HIS A 103 7.58 -20.71 -15.44
C HIS A 103 7.12 -19.47 -14.66
N ALA A 104 5.85 -19.48 -14.26
CA ALA A 104 5.24 -18.45 -13.44
C ALA A 104 6.00 -18.24 -12.11
N THR A 105 6.55 -19.30 -11.52
CA THR A 105 7.38 -19.25 -10.30
C THR A 105 8.74 -18.57 -10.51
N GLU A 106 9.22 -18.46 -11.74
CA GLU A 106 10.49 -17.80 -12.07
C GLU A 106 10.30 -16.29 -12.29
N ILE A 107 9.15 -15.89 -12.83
CA ILE A 107 8.84 -14.48 -13.09
C ILE A 107 8.14 -13.82 -11.90
N GLY A 108 7.21 -14.54 -11.27
CA GLY A 108 6.32 -14.10 -10.21
C GLY A 108 7.04 -13.78 -8.90
N THR A 109 6.36 -14.01 -7.77
CA THR A 109 6.95 -13.76 -6.43
C THR A 109 8.26 -14.52 -6.28
N VAL A 110 9.30 -13.90 -5.72
CA VAL A 110 10.56 -14.64 -5.51
C VAL A 110 10.36 -15.74 -4.46
N PRO A 111 10.99 -16.91 -4.60
CA PRO A 111 11.02 -17.90 -3.52
C PRO A 111 11.63 -17.31 -2.24
N LEU A 112 11.15 -17.74 -1.08
CA LEU A 112 11.60 -17.22 0.23
C LEU A 112 13.13 -17.22 0.40
N LYS A 113 13.79 -18.30 -0.02
CA LYS A 113 15.27 -18.45 0.04
C LYS A 113 16.03 -17.43 -0.82
N SER A 114 15.35 -16.81 -1.78
CA SER A 114 15.89 -15.84 -2.73
C SER A 114 15.42 -14.40 -2.44
N ALA A 115 14.59 -14.18 -1.42
CA ALA A 115 14.08 -12.87 -1.00
C ALA A 115 15.15 -12.04 -0.27
N LYS A 116 16.30 -11.79 -0.90
CA LYS A 116 17.47 -11.16 -0.28
C LYS A 116 17.43 -9.64 -0.27
N TYR A 117 16.70 -9.04 -1.22
CA TYR A 117 16.68 -7.59 -1.42
C TYR A 117 15.47 -6.97 -0.74
N SER A 118 15.69 -5.81 -0.15
CA SER A 118 14.63 -4.97 0.39
C SER A 118 13.95 -4.21 -0.76
N ASN A 119 12.63 -4.10 -0.71
CA ASN A 119 11.83 -3.32 -1.66
C ASN A 119 10.99 -2.29 -0.90
N ARG A 120 10.40 -1.33 -1.61
CA ARG A 120 9.59 -0.25 -1.03
C ARG A 120 8.50 -0.73 -0.06
N MET A 121 7.77 -1.78 -0.45
CA MET A 121 6.63 -2.30 0.32
C MET A 121 6.97 -3.56 1.14
N SER A 122 8.17 -4.15 0.99
CA SER A 122 8.52 -5.39 1.68
C SER A 122 10.00 -5.43 2.07
N PRO A 123 10.31 -5.79 3.34
CA PRO A 123 11.70 -5.95 3.77
C PRO A 123 12.33 -7.22 3.17
N ALA A 124 13.66 -7.27 3.19
CA ALA A 124 14.38 -8.49 2.87
C ALA A 124 13.89 -9.64 3.77
N GLY A 125 13.67 -10.82 3.17
CA GLY A 125 13.13 -12.00 3.81
C GLY A 125 11.61 -12.14 3.74
N ILE A 126 10.86 -11.12 3.28
CA ILE A 126 9.41 -11.17 3.15
C ILE A 126 9.02 -11.03 1.67
N PRO A 127 8.86 -12.14 0.92
CA PRO A 127 8.51 -12.07 -0.49
C PRO A 127 7.05 -11.63 -0.69
N MET A 128 6.83 -10.71 -1.63
CA MET A 128 5.52 -10.29 -2.12
C MET A 128 5.49 -10.22 -3.65
N PHE A 129 4.29 -10.28 -4.23
CA PHE A 129 4.13 -10.13 -5.67
C PHE A 129 4.13 -8.64 -6.02
N TYR A 130 5.12 -8.19 -6.77
CA TYR A 130 5.14 -6.84 -7.34
C TYR A 130 4.75 -6.91 -8.81
N GLY A 131 3.86 -6.02 -9.25
CA GLY A 131 3.47 -5.91 -10.64
C GLY A 131 2.80 -4.58 -10.94
N SER A 132 2.17 -4.49 -12.11
CA SER A 132 1.40 -3.34 -12.55
C SER A 132 0.16 -3.77 -13.34
N LEU A 133 -0.78 -2.84 -13.50
CA LEU A 133 -2.02 -3.08 -14.25
C LEU A 133 -1.85 -2.94 -15.77
N ASP A 134 -0.72 -2.41 -16.23
CA ASP A 134 -0.34 -2.32 -17.64
C ASP A 134 1.13 -2.72 -17.85
N PRO A 135 1.50 -3.28 -19.01
CA PRO A 135 2.84 -3.80 -19.26
C PRO A 135 3.90 -2.71 -19.38
N GLN A 136 3.53 -1.49 -19.77
CA GLN A 136 4.47 -0.38 -19.92
C GLN A 136 4.97 0.08 -18.55
N THR A 137 4.07 0.28 -17.58
CA THR A 137 4.41 0.56 -16.18
C THR A 137 5.33 -0.52 -15.61
N ALA A 138 5.03 -1.81 -15.85
CA ALA A 138 5.85 -2.92 -15.36
C ALA A 138 7.28 -2.84 -15.89
N LEU A 139 7.45 -2.45 -17.15
CA LEU A 139 8.75 -2.29 -17.78
C LEU A 139 9.49 -1.09 -17.19
N GLU A 140 8.86 0.09 -17.16
CA GLU A 140 9.47 1.35 -16.70
C GLU A 140 9.84 1.33 -15.21
N GLU A 141 9.04 0.67 -14.35
CA GLU A 141 9.37 0.52 -12.93
C GLU A 141 10.61 -0.35 -12.71
N THR A 142 10.79 -1.38 -13.55
CA THR A 142 11.82 -2.40 -13.36
C THR A 142 13.13 -2.05 -14.04
N VAL A 143 13.08 -1.54 -15.27
CA VAL A 143 14.27 -1.24 -16.08
C VAL A 143 14.88 0.08 -15.62
N ASP A 144 16.19 0.05 -15.37
CA ASP A 144 16.99 1.24 -15.12
C ASP A 144 17.95 1.48 -16.30
N ASP A 145 18.42 2.71 -16.47
CA ASP A 145 19.33 3.06 -17.57
C ASP A 145 20.64 2.25 -17.50
N SER A 146 21.04 1.84 -16.30
CA SER A 146 22.21 0.98 -16.07
C SER A 146 22.06 -0.44 -16.62
N ASP A 147 20.84 -0.90 -16.92
CA ASP A 147 20.60 -2.24 -17.46
C ASP A 147 20.71 -2.28 -19.00
N ILE A 148 20.67 -1.11 -19.65
CA ILE A 148 20.70 -0.99 -21.11
C ILE A 148 22.13 -1.25 -21.63
N GLY A 149 22.27 -2.24 -22.53
CA GLY A 149 23.54 -2.51 -23.22
C GLY A 149 24.51 -3.45 -22.48
N VAL A 150 24.16 -3.94 -21.28
CA VAL A 150 25.05 -4.77 -20.44
C VAL A 150 24.79 -6.28 -20.58
N GLY A 151 24.23 -6.73 -21.69
CA GLY A 151 23.89 -8.15 -21.93
C GLY A 151 22.73 -8.68 -21.09
N LYS A 152 21.99 -7.79 -20.42
CA LYS A 152 20.72 -8.07 -19.74
C LYS A 152 19.55 -7.99 -20.72
N ILE A 153 18.50 -8.75 -20.45
CA ILE A 153 17.22 -8.67 -21.14
C ILE A 153 16.09 -8.57 -20.11
N ALA A 154 14.98 -7.95 -20.52
CA ALA A 154 13.77 -7.85 -19.72
C ALA A 154 12.70 -8.81 -20.29
N SER A 155 12.11 -9.62 -19.42
CA SER A 155 10.97 -10.48 -19.73
C SER A 155 9.75 -10.01 -18.95
N ILE A 156 8.59 -9.90 -19.62
CA ILE A 156 7.32 -9.51 -19.00
C ILE A 156 6.43 -10.75 -18.89
N GLY A 157 6.07 -11.12 -17.67
CA GLY A 157 5.04 -12.11 -17.39
C GLY A 157 3.66 -11.46 -17.33
N THR A 158 2.67 -12.14 -17.92
CA THR A 158 1.24 -11.77 -17.79
C THR A 158 0.56 -12.80 -16.90
N PHE A 159 0.06 -12.35 -15.75
CA PHE A 159 -0.61 -13.19 -14.77
C PHE A 159 -2.11 -12.92 -14.84
N ASN A 160 -2.91 -13.96 -15.03
CA ASN A 160 -4.36 -13.86 -14.92
C ASN A 160 -4.78 -14.17 -13.49
N VAL A 161 -5.59 -13.29 -12.90
CA VAL A 161 -6.14 -13.50 -11.57
C VAL A 161 -7.16 -14.63 -11.61
N ILE A 162 -6.97 -15.65 -10.77
CA ILE A 162 -7.82 -16.85 -10.73
C ILE A 162 -8.77 -16.89 -9.52
N LYS A 163 -8.50 -16.05 -8.51
CA LYS A 163 -9.31 -15.85 -7.32
C LYS A 163 -9.50 -14.35 -7.17
N GLN A 164 -10.73 -13.92 -6.93
CA GLN A 164 -11.02 -12.51 -6.65
C GLN A 164 -10.23 -12.05 -5.43
N MET A 165 -9.62 -10.86 -5.54
CA MET A 165 -8.78 -10.27 -4.49
C MET A 165 -9.32 -8.90 -4.11
N GLU A 166 -9.34 -8.60 -2.83
CA GLU A 166 -9.64 -7.26 -2.33
C GLU A 166 -8.34 -6.52 -2.02
N VAL A 167 -8.17 -5.32 -2.55
CA VAL A 167 -6.94 -4.55 -2.37
C VAL A 167 -7.24 -3.13 -1.90
N LEU A 168 -6.35 -2.58 -1.09
CA LEU A 168 -6.34 -1.17 -0.77
C LEU A 168 -5.92 -0.37 -2.00
N ASP A 169 -6.79 0.47 -2.55
CA ASP A 169 -6.53 1.24 -3.76
C ASP A 169 -6.19 2.70 -3.44
N LEU A 170 -4.92 2.96 -3.17
CA LEU A 170 -4.43 4.32 -2.92
C LEU A 170 -4.47 5.19 -4.18
N THR A 171 -4.72 4.63 -5.37
CA THR A 171 -4.77 5.42 -6.61
C THR A 171 -6.10 6.14 -6.82
N LYS A 172 -7.15 5.73 -6.09
CA LYS A 172 -8.52 6.29 -6.18
C LYS A 172 -8.79 7.34 -5.12
N LEU A 173 -7.98 8.38 -5.10
CA LEU A 173 -8.22 9.51 -4.21
C LEU A 173 -9.37 10.37 -4.75
N HIS A 174 -10.45 10.43 -3.98
CA HIS A 174 -11.68 11.12 -4.36
C HIS A 174 -11.52 12.65 -4.30
N GLU A 175 -12.49 13.36 -4.88
CA GLU A 175 -12.58 14.81 -4.74
C GLU A 175 -12.72 15.18 -3.26
N ILE A 176 -11.90 16.13 -2.80
CA ILE A 176 -11.95 16.64 -1.44
C ILE A 176 -13.24 17.45 -1.30
N PRO A 177 -14.15 17.07 -0.38
CA PRO A 177 -15.39 17.78 -0.15
C PRO A 177 -15.15 19.25 0.20
N SER A 178 -16.09 20.10 -0.21
CA SER A 178 -16.13 21.49 0.24
C SER A 178 -16.22 21.55 1.76
N ILE A 179 -15.65 22.59 2.36
CA ILE A 179 -15.84 22.86 3.80
C ILE A 179 -17.31 23.08 4.16
N PHE A 180 -18.18 23.37 3.18
CA PHE A 180 -19.63 23.54 3.37
C PHE A 180 -20.44 22.29 3.05
N ASP A 181 -19.79 21.17 2.72
CA ASP A 181 -20.48 19.91 2.46
C ASP A 181 -20.96 19.29 3.78
N THR A 182 -22.27 19.36 4.02
CA THR A 182 -22.88 18.83 5.24
C THR A 182 -22.89 17.31 5.33
N ASN A 183 -22.71 16.62 4.19
CA ASN A 183 -22.82 15.16 4.12
C ASN A 183 -21.44 14.50 4.14
N ARG A 184 -20.45 15.08 3.45
CA ARG A 184 -19.10 14.52 3.29
C ARG A 184 -18.01 15.36 3.95
N GLY A 185 -18.33 16.51 4.55
CA GLY A 185 -17.35 17.38 5.20
C GLY A 185 -16.51 16.69 6.27
N TYR A 186 -17.06 15.68 6.94
CA TYR A 186 -16.34 14.88 7.94
C TYR A 186 -15.19 14.02 7.36
N LEU A 187 -15.20 13.73 6.05
CA LEU A 187 -14.17 12.97 5.35
C LEU A 187 -13.03 13.84 4.82
N ARG A 188 -13.20 15.17 4.90
CA ARG A 188 -12.31 16.12 4.24
C ARG A 188 -10.87 15.98 4.72
N SER A 189 -10.65 15.94 6.03
CA SER A 189 -9.31 15.82 6.63
C SER A 189 -8.66 14.48 6.27
N SER A 190 -9.43 13.38 6.34
CA SER A 190 -8.99 12.03 5.95
C SER A 190 -8.56 11.97 4.48
N LEU A 191 -9.33 12.57 3.58
CA LEU A 191 -9.03 12.61 2.14
C LEU A 191 -7.80 13.46 1.81
N ILE A 192 -7.62 14.60 2.49
CA ILE A 192 -6.43 15.45 2.33
C ILE A 192 -5.19 14.71 2.82
N PHE A 193 -5.28 14.14 4.02
CA PHE A 193 -4.19 13.36 4.59
C PHE A 193 -3.82 12.18 3.69
N LEU A 194 -4.80 11.38 3.25
CA LEU A 194 -4.53 10.21 2.41
C LEU A 194 -3.91 10.60 1.06
N ARG A 195 -4.27 11.78 0.52
CA ARG A 195 -3.63 12.32 -0.68
C ARG A 195 -2.16 12.64 -0.45
N ASN A 196 -1.85 13.35 0.62
CA ASN A 196 -0.46 13.65 0.97
C ASN A 196 0.32 12.36 1.27
N PHE A 197 -0.29 11.42 1.98
CA PHE A 197 0.28 10.12 2.27
C PHE A 197 0.61 9.33 1.01
N GLU A 198 -0.32 9.27 0.04
CA GLU A 198 -0.10 8.62 -1.25
C GLU A 198 1.07 9.24 -2.00
N GLU A 199 1.13 10.57 -2.06
CA GLU A 199 2.23 11.29 -2.67
C GLU A 199 3.57 10.93 -2.00
N GLU A 200 3.63 10.91 -0.66
CA GLU A 200 4.85 10.52 0.08
C GLU A 200 5.31 9.10 -0.25
N ILE A 201 4.42 8.11 -0.20
CA ILE A 201 4.81 6.70 -0.44
C ILE A 201 5.15 6.44 -1.91
N SER A 202 4.63 7.24 -2.84
CA SER A 202 4.87 7.14 -4.29
C SER A 202 6.11 7.90 -4.77
N LYS A 203 6.75 8.72 -3.92
CA LYS A 203 7.96 9.49 -4.30
C LYS A 203 9.12 8.60 -4.74
N PRO A 204 9.87 8.95 -5.80
CA PRO A 204 11.12 8.28 -6.12
C PRO A 204 12.10 8.31 -4.95
N ILE A 205 12.78 7.19 -4.71
CA ILE A 205 13.82 7.08 -3.66
C ILE A 205 15.17 6.89 -4.35
N ASN A 206 16.17 7.66 -3.92
CA ASN A 206 17.53 7.56 -4.42
C ASN A 206 18.13 6.20 -4.04
N LYS A 207 18.71 5.50 -5.01
CA LYS A 207 19.38 4.20 -4.83
C LYS A 207 20.88 4.40 -4.56
N ASP A 208 21.21 5.08 -3.48
CA ASP A 208 22.60 5.38 -3.08
C ASP A 208 23.16 4.39 -2.04
N GLY A 209 22.43 3.32 -1.75
CA GLY A 209 22.73 2.32 -0.72
C GLY A 209 21.98 2.54 0.59
N ALA A 210 21.35 3.71 0.79
CA ALA A 210 20.54 4.01 1.97
C ALA A 210 19.03 3.83 1.75
N GLU A 211 18.59 3.41 0.55
CA GLU A 211 17.17 3.27 0.21
C GLU A 211 16.39 2.33 1.15
N HIS A 212 17.08 1.35 1.72
CA HIS A 212 16.50 0.40 2.66
C HIS A 212 16.05 1.06 3.98
N ILE A 213 16.58 2.24 4.33
CA ILE A 213 16.10 3.05 5.46
C ILE A 213 14.83 3.79 5.05
N GLU A 214 14.84 4.41 3.86
CA GLU A 214 13.69 5.15 3.34
C GLU A 214 12.44 4.28 3.14
N TYR A 215 12.62 2.99 2.87
CA TYR A 215 11.52 2.03 2.73
C TYR A 215 10.85 1.64 4.06
N VAL A 216 11.51 1.83 5.21
CA VAL A 216 11.03 1.28 6.50
C VAL A 216 9.59 1.72 6.83
N PRO A 217 9.18 3.00 6.74
CA PRO A 217 7.81 3.39 7.08
C PRO A 217 6.76 2.70 6.20
N THR A 218 7.00 2.64 4.89
CA THR A 218 6.09 2.01 3.94
C THR A 218 6.04 0.48 4.12
N GLN A 219 7.14 -0.15 4.51
CA GLN A 219 7.18 -1.57 4.85
C GLN A 219 6.35 -1.89 6.09
N VAL A 220 6.51 -1.09 7.16
CA VAL A 220 5.72 -1.25 8.38
C VAL A 220 4.23 -1.03 8.09
N PHE A 221 3.89 -0.01 7.30
CA PHE A 221 2.52 0.19 6.83
C PHE A 221 1.98 -1.02 6.05
N THR A 222 2.76 -1.54 5.10
CA THR A 222 2.34 -2.71 4.29
C THR A 222 2.11 -3.94 5.16
N GLU A 223 2.97 -4.19 6.16
CA GLU A 223 2.77 -5.29 7.12
C GLU A 223 1.54 -5.06 8.00
N TYR A 224 1.28 -3.82 8.43
CA TYR A 224 0.06 -3.46 9.15
C TYR A 224 -1.19 -3.79 8.31
N ILE A 225 -1.21 -3.37 7.04
CA ILE A 225 -2.31 -3.69 6.12
C ILE A 225 -2.46 -5.19 5.94
N ARG A 226 -1.36 -5.93 5.74
CA ARG A 226 -1.38 -7.38 5.53
C ARG A 226 -1.89 -8.16 6.74
N HIS A 227 -1.51 -7.76 7.95
CA HIS A 227 -1.66 -8.60 9.14
C HIS A 227 -2.76 -8.10 10.09
N LEU A 228 -2.93 -6.79 10.21
CA LEU A 228 -3.75 -6.16 11.26
C LEU A 228 -5.00 -5.47 10.71
N TYR A 229 -4.91 -4.77 9.58
CA TYR A 229 -6.06 -4.10 8.99
C TYR A 229 -7.17 -5.10 8.63
N ARG A 230 -8.41 -4.74 8.92
CA ARG A 230 -9.61 -5.46 8.49
C ARG A 230 -10.59 -4.46 7.92
N ASP A 231 -11.27 -4.84 6.84
CA ASP A 231 -12.38 -4.05 6.30
C ASP A 231 -13.57 -3.98 7.31
N GLN A 232 -14.58 -3.19 7.00
CA GLN A 232 -15.81 -3.11 7.82
C GLN A 232 -16.54 -4.46 7.98
N SER A 233 -16.26 -5.45 7.11
CA SER A 233 -16.81 -6.81 7.17
C SER A 233 -15.92 -7.80 7.96
N GLY A 234 -14.75 -7.36 8.44
CA GLY A 234 -13.79 -8.20 9.17
C GLY A 234 -12.83 -9.01 8.29
N ASN A 235 -12.77 -8.76 6.98
CA ASN A 235 -11.87 -9.42 6.04
C ASN A 235 -10.50 -8.75 6.00
N GLY A 236 -9.45 -9.54 5.75
CA GLY A 236 -8.12 -9.01 5.44
C GLY A 236 -8.00 -8.68 3.95
N LEU A 237 -7.06 -7.80 3.63
CA LEU A 237 -6.78 -7.42 2.24
C LEU A 237 -5.72 -8.33 1.62
N ASP A 238 -5.75 -8.48 0.29
CA ASP A 238 -4.84 -9.28 -0.51
C ASP A 238 -3.69 -8.46 -1.11
N GLY A 239 -3.69 -7.13 -0.96
CA GLY A 239 -2.65 -6.27 -1.50
C GLY A 239 -2.98 -4.78 -1.47
N ILE A 240 -2.11 -4.00 -2.10
CA ILE A 240 -2.19 -2.55 -2.19
C ILE A 240 -1.91 -2.11 -3.64
N LEU A 241 -2.75 -1.25 -4.21
CA LEU A 241 -2.51 -0.50 -5.43
C LEU A 241 -1.97 0.88 -5.09
N TYR A 242 -0.95 1.32 -5.83
CA TYR A 242 -0.29 2.60 -5.62
C TYR A 242 0.21 3.16 -6.95
N ARG A 243 0.46 4.47 -7.02
CA ARG A 243 0.93 5.09 -8.27
C ARG A 243 2.39 4.72 -8.54
N SER A 244 2.69 4.54 -9.81
CA SER A 244 4.07 4.38 -10.26
C SER A 244 4.88 5.64 -9.97
N SER A 245 6.11 5.43 -9.48
CA SER A 245 7.09 6.49 -9.23
C SER A 245 7.84 6.91 -10.50
N LYS A 246 7.83 6.05 -11.54
CA LYS A 246 8.55 6.25 -12.80
C LYS A 246 7.63 6.52 -14.02
N HIS A 247 6.44 5.94 -14.06
CA HIS A 247 5.50 6.06 -15.18
C HIS A 247 4.27 6.89 -14.78
N LYS A 248 4.14 8.11 -15.33
CA LYS A 248 3.03 9.01 -14.99
C LYS A 248 1.68 8.40 -15.35
N GLY A 249 0.83 8.20 -14.35
CA GLY A 249 -0.49 7.58 -14.52
C GLY A 249 -0.47 6.05 -14.48
N GLY A 250 0.71 5.44 -14.38
CA GLY A 250 0.86 4.00 -14.17
C GLY A 250 0.41 3.57 -12.79
N VAL A 251 -0.19 2.38 -12.70
CA VAL A 251 -0.64 1.77 -11.44
C VAL A 251 0.18 0.54 -11.16
N CYS A 252 0.87 0.55 -10.02
CA CYS A 252 1.60 -0.57 -9.46
C CYS A 252 0.74 -1.32 -8.45
N CYS A 253 1.10 -2.56 -8.20
CA CYS A 253 0.51 -3.38 -7.15
C CYS A 253 1.59 -4.11 -6.36
N VAL A 254 1.36 -4.23 -5.06
CA VAL A 254 1.98 -5.24 -4.20
C VAL A 254 0.88 -6.16 -3.72
N LEU A 255 0.97 -7.45 -4.03
CA LEU A 255 0.00 -8.46 -3.61
C LEU A 255 0.66 -9.43 -2.64
N PHE A 256 -0.10 -9.88 -1.64
CA PHE A 256 0.33 -10.81 -0.60
C PHE A 256 0.31 -12.26 -1.08
N ILE A 257 0.87 -12.48 -2.27
CA ILE A 257 0.94 -13.76 -2.99
C ILE A 257 2.36 -14.30 -2.90
N GLU A 258 2.50 -15.50 -2.34
CA GLU A 258 3.76 -16.24 -2.24
C GLU A 258 4.15 -16.92 -3.57
N ASN A 259 5.38 -17.43 -3.66
CA ASN A 259 5.89 -18.02 -4.90
C ASN A 259 5.08 -19.25 -5.33
N GLU A 260 4.65 -20.09 -4.38
CA GLU A 260 3.90 -21.32 -4.65
C GLU A 260 2.52 -21.06 -5.26
N HIS A 261 1.99 -19.85 -5.07
CA HIS A 261 0.70 -19.43 -5.63
C HIS A 261 0.83 -18.89 -7.08
N CYS A 262 2.05 -18.77 -7.62
CA CYS A 262 2.27 -18.42 -9.02
C CYS A 262 2.31 -19.71 -9.87
N CYS A 263 1.27 -20.00 -10.66
CA CYS A 263 1.19 -21.22 -11.46
C CYS A 263 1.04 -20.98 -12.97
N ASP A 264 1.60 -21.87 -13.79
CA ASP A 264 1.47 -21.82 -15.26
C ASP A 264 0.07 -22.24 -15.75
N HIS A 265 -0.55 -23.18 -15.03
CA HIS A 265 -1.86 -23.73 -15.34
C HIS A 265 -2.67 -23.84 -14.07
N TYR A 266 -3.88 -23.28 -14.08
CA TYR A 266 -4.86 -23.48 -13.03
C TYR A 266 -5.88 -24.52 -13.47
N GLN A 267 -5.93 -25.66 -12.78
CA GLN A 267 -7.04 -26.59 -12.87
C GLN A 267 -7.96 -26.31 -11.68
N SER A 268 -9.18 -25.87 -11.94
CA SER A 268 -10.18 -25.81 -10.87
C SER A 268 -10.37 -27.21 -10.32
N GLN A 269 -10.17 -27.41 -9.02
CA GLN A 269 -10.62 -28.63 -8.37
C GLN A 269 -12.15 -28.63 -8.42
N THR A 270 -12.72 -29.23 -9.47
CA THR A 270 -14.10 -29.72 -9.41
C THR A 270 -14.11 -30.82 -8.38
N ASN A 271 -14.65 -30.52 -7.20
CA ASN A 271 -14.94 -31.52 -6.18
C ASN A 271 -15.77 -32.63 -6.84
N ALA A 272 -15.13 -33.78 -7.07
CA ALA A 272 -15.80 -35.01 -7.37
C ALA A 272 -16.52 -35.45 -6.09
N THR A 273 -17.77 -35.02 -5.92
CA THR A 273 -18.73 -35.76 -5.12
C THR A 273 -18.97 -37.07 -5.85
N GLN A 274 -18.06 -38.02 -5.67
CA GLN A 274 -18.39 -39.43 -5.85
C GLN A 274 -19.42 -39.75 -4.77
N ASN A 275 -20.70 -39.62 -5.12
CA ASN A 275 -21.73 -40.45 -4.52
C ASN A 275 -21.32 -41.89 -4.82
N THR A 276 -20.62 -42.50 -3.87
CA THR A 276 -20.56 -43.96 -3.79
C THR A 276 -21.96 -44.40 -3.38
N ASP A 277 -22.68 -44.95 -4.35
CA ASP A 277 -23.79 -45.85 -4.12
C ASP A 277 -23.35 -46.94 -3.13
N SER A 278 -24.08 -47.04 -2.02
CA SER A 278 -24.22 -48.26 -1.22
C SER A 278 -25.53 -48.21 -0.46
#